data_AF-A0A7G1N8N1-F1
#
_entry.id   AF-A0A7G1N8N1-F1
#
_cell.length_a   1.000
_cell.length_b   1.000
_cell.length_c   1.000
_cell.angle_alpha   90.00
_cell.angle_beta   90.00
_cell.angle_gamma   90.00
#
_symmetry.space_group_name_H-M   'P 1'
#
loop_
_entity.id
_entity.type
_entity.pdbx_description
1 polymer ?
#
loop_
_entity_poly.entity_id
_entity_poly.type
_entity_poly.pdbx_seq_one_letter_code
_entity_poly.pdbx_strand_id
1 'polypeptide(L)' 'MLWLPPAADAHCRYAAEWVATKLRWSLTADELELAALHELARHCPSQNVPYEPAS' A
#
# COMPACT_ATOMS: atom_id res chain seq x y z
N MET A 1 -8.43 6.43 -6.75
CA MET A 1 -8.57 7.02 -5.39
C MET A 1 -8.37 5.89 -4.39
N LEU A 2 -7.36 5.98 -3.53
CA LEU A 2 -7.08 4.95 -2.52
C LEU A 2 -7.94 5.22 -1.28
N TRP A 3 -8.74 4.24 -0.85
CA TRP A 3 -9.44 4.34 0.42
C TRP A 3 -8.44 4.22 1.58
N LEU A 4 -8.62 5.01 2.63
CA LEU A 4 -7.76 4.99 3.82
C LEU A 4 -8.62 4.82 5.09
N PRO A 5 -8.10 4.16 6.13
CA PRO A 5 -8.79 4.09 7.40
C PRO A 5 -8.94 5.48 8.04
N PRO A 6 -9.99 5.75 8.82
CA PRO A 6 -10.18 7.06 9.47
C PRO A 6 -9.05 7.45 10.43
N ALA A 7 -8.39 6.46 11.04
CA ALA A 7 -7.28 6.66 11.95
C ALA A 7 -5.98 6.90 11.15
N ALA A 8 -5.41 8.11 11.26
CA ALA A 8 -4.24 8.52 10.50
C ALA A 8 -2.97 7.72 10.83
N ASP A 9 -2.82 7.28 12.07
CA ASP A 9 -1.72 6.43 12.52
C ASP A 9 -1.73 5.03 11.86
N ALA A 10 -2.88 4.59 11.36
CA ALA A 10 -3.01 3.33 10.62
C ALA A 10 -2.68 3.45 9.13
N HIS A 11 -2.48 4.65 8.58
CA HIS A 11 -2.33 4.85 7.12
C HIS A 11 -1.10 4.15 6.55
N CYS A 12 0.07 4.27 7.20
CA CYS A 12 1.30 3.64 6.72
C CYS A 12 1.20 2.12 6.71
N ARG A 13 0.67 1.53 7.79
CA ARG A 13 0.44 0.09 7.87
C ARG A 13 -0.54 -0.37 6.80
N TYR A 14 -1.67 0.33 6.65
CA TYR A 14 -2.68 -0.01 5.67
C TYR A 14 -2.13 0.00 4.24
N ALA A 15 -1.39 1.05 3.87
CA ALA A 15 -0.77 1.15 2.56
C ALA A 15 0.20 -0.01 2.28
N ALA A 16 1.02 -0.37 3.26
CA ALA A 16 1.96 -1.48 3.14
C ALA A 16 1.24 -2.83 2.99
N GLU A 17 0.21 -3.09 3.80
CA GLU A 17 -0.59 -4.31 3.70
C GLU A 17 -1.33 -4.39 2.35
N TRP A 18 -1.80 -3.26 1.84
CA TRP A 18 -2.46 -3.19 0.55
C TRP A 18 -1.50 -3.48 -0.61
N VAL A 19 -0.31 -2.86 -0.61
CA VAL A 19 0.75 -3.17 -1.60
C VAL A 19 1.17 -4.63 -1.50
N ALA A 20 1.40 -5.13 -0.29
CA ALA A 20 1.77 -6.53 -0.06
C ALA A 20 0.71 -7.49 -0.60
N THR A 21 -0.58 -7.17 -0.42
CA THR A 21 -1.70 -7.94 -0.98
C THR A 21 -1.65 -7.96 -2.50
N LYS A 22 -1.48 -6.80 -3.15
CA LYS A 22 -1.37 -6.76 -4.63
C LYS A 22 -0.20 -7.58 -5.13
N LEU A 23 0.97 -7.47 -4.49
CA LEU A 23 2.18 -8.21 -4.87
C LEU A 23 2.02 -9.72 -4.66
N ARG A 24 1.40 -10.14 -3.56
CA ARG A 24 1.12 -11.57 -3.29
C ARG A 24 0.26 -12.19 -4.39
N TRP A 25 -0.77 -11.48 -4.84
CA TRP A 25 -1.78 -12.01 -5.76
C TRP A 25 -1.60 -11.55 -7.21
N SER A 26 -0.48 -10.89 -7.54
CA SER A 26 -0.23 -10.31 -8.87
C SER A 26 -1.36 -9.41 -9.38
N LEU A 27 -1.96 -8.62 -8.50
CA LEU A 27 -3.01 -7.66 -8.85
C LEU A 27 -2.40 -6.37 -9.39
N THR A 28 -3.08 -5.75 -10.36
CA THR A 28 -2.66 -4.46 -10.92
C THR A 28 -3.07 -3.29 -10.02
N ALA A 29 -2.37 -2.17 -10.17
CA ALA A 29 -2.79 -0.86 -9.69
C ALA A 29 -2.94 0.07 -10.90
N ASP A 30 -3.99 0.87 -10.92
CA ASP A 30 -4.11 1.92 -11.92
C ASP A 30 -3.18 3.11 -11.61
N GLU A 31 -3.04 4.04 -12.54
CA GLU A 31 -2.14 5.19 -12.39
C GLU A 31 -2.50 6.07 -11.19
N LEU A 32 -3.80 6.23 -10.89
CA LEU A 32 -4.27 7.06 -9.77
C LEU A 32 -3.97 6.41 -8.43
N GLU A 33 -4.14 5.11 -8.34
CA GLU A 33 -3.80 4.31 -7.16
C GLU A 33 -2.29 4.30 -6.93
N LEU A 34 -1.48 4.10 -7.98
CA LEU A 34 -0.03 4.12 -7.89
C LEU A 34 0.49 5.48 -7.40
N ALA A 35 -0.05 6.57 -7.95
CA ALA A 35 0.29 7.93 -7.50
C ALA A 35 -0.07 8.17 -6.03
N ALA A 36 -1.25 7.72 -5.59
CA ALA A 36 -1.67 7.84 -4.20
C ALA A 36 -0.79 7.02 -3.24
N LEU A 37 -0.41 5.79 -3.63
CA LEU A 37 0.49 4.94 -2.86
C LEU A 37 1.89 5.55 -2.73
N HIS A 38 2.44 6.09 -3.81
CA HIS A 38 3.72 6.79 -3.77
C HIS A 38 3.68 8.02 -2.88
N GLU A 39 2.61 8.81 -2.96
CA GLU A 39 2.45 9.99 -2.10
C GLU A 39 2.41 9.61 -0.62
N LEU A 40 1.61 8.61 -0.28
CA LEU A 40 1.52 8.12 1.10
C LEU A 40 2.87 7.55 1.58
N ALA A 41 3.60 6.83 0.73
CA ALA A 41 4.91 6.28 1.07
C ALA A 41 5.95 7.36 1.43
N ARG A 42 5.88 8.56 0.86
CA ARG A 42 6.78 9.69 1.25
C ARG A 42 6.66 10.06 2.72
N HIS A 43 5.50 9.81 3.33
CA HIS A 43 5.20 10.08 4.73
C HIS A 43 5.48 8.88 5.66
N CYS A 44 5.89 7.73 5.09
CA CYS A 44 6.07 6.46 5.79
C CYS A 44 7.49 5.89 5.61
N PRO A 45 8.56 6.64 5.95
CA PRO A 45 9.94 6.29 5.58
C PRO A 45 10.48 5.00 6.22
N SER A 46 9.88 4.53 7.31
CA SER A 46 10.29 3.32 8.03
C SER A 46 9.43 2.09 7.72
N GLN A 47 8.50 2.20 6.77
CA GLN A 47 7.50 1.17 6.52
C GLN A 47 8.01 0.15 5.50
N ASN A 48 8.15 -1.10 5.95
CA ASN A 48 8.43 -2.24 5.06
C ASN A 48 7.15 -2.81 4.46
N VAL A 49 7.28 -3.47 3.31
CA VAL A 49 6.19 -4.17 2.59
C VAL A 49 6.54 -5.66 2.50
N PRO A 50 6.40 -6.44 3.58
CA PRO A 50 6.65 -7.87 3.55
C PRO A 50 5.56 -8.57 2.74
N TYR A 51 5.95 -9.39 1.76
CA TYR A 51 5.02 -10.25 1.02
C TYR A 51 5.71 -11.53 0.55
N GLU A 52 4.91 -12.57 0.37
CA GLU A 52 5.29 -13.81 -0.30
C GLU A 52 4.29 -14.04 -1.43
N PRO A 53 4.74 -14.29 -2.69
CA PRO A 53 3.84 -14.61 -3.79
C PRO A 53 2.92 -15.79 -3.47
N ALA A 54 1.66 -15.71 -3.92
CA ALA A 54 0.77 -16.85 -3.88
C ALA A 54 1.19 -17.88 -4.96
N SER A 55 1.26 -19.14 -4.56
CA SER A 55 1.56 -20.31 -5.41
C SER A 55 0.38 -20.75 -6.25
#